data_AF-A0A089I1U9-F1
#
_entry.id   AF-A0A089I1U9-F1
#
_cell.length_a   1.000
_cell.length_b   1.000
_cell.length_c   1.000
_cell.angle_alpha   90.00
_cell.angle_beta   90.00
_cell.angle_gamma   90.00
#
_symmetry.space_group_name_H-M   'P 1'
#
loop_
_entity.id
_entity.type
_entity.pdbx_description
1 polymer ?
#
loop_
_entity_poly.entity_id
_entity_poly.type
_entity_poly.pdbx_seq_one_letter_code
_entity_poly.pdbx_strand_id
1 'polypeptide(L)'
;MIPDHLLQDRYWRGLIYIFTKHAKLSHFLTPEFVDFEELSVHVDKLKKVSKGWSTSEKFMLAVALHLFNGRNKFDMSEADRLDDRNTEILIHALRLRYAM
;
A
#
# COMPACT_ATOMS: atom_id res chain seq x y z
N MET A 1 -4.97 -11.04 -12.37
CA MET A 1 -4.70 -12.01 -11.29
C MET A 1 -3.39 -11.60 -10.64
N ILE A 2 -3.23 -11.73 -9.31
CA ILE A 2 -1.97 -11.41 -8.64
C ILE A 2 -1.04 -12.61 -8.79
N PRO A 3 0.19 -12.47 -9.34
CA PRO A 3 1.13 -13.57 -9.44
C PRO A 3 1.60 -14.08 -8.06
N ASP A 4 1.63 -15.39 -7.85
CA ASP A 4 1.95 -16.01 -6.55
C ASP A 4 3.34 -15.63 -6.03
N HIS A 5 4.32 -15.50 -6.91
CA HIS A 5 5.68 -15.12 -6.51
C HIS A 5 5.73 -13.71 -5.90
N LEU A 6 4.83 -12.80 -6.30
CA LEU A 6 4.74 -11.45 -5.72
C LEU A 6 4.09 -11.43 -4.34
N LEU A 7 3.32 -12.47 -3.99
CA LEU A 7 2.79 -12.63 -2.63
C LEU A 7 3.90 -12.98 -1.62
N GLN A 8 5.02 -13.52 -2.11
CA GLN A 8 6.20 -13.85 -1.29
C GLN A 8 7.31 -12.81 -1.40
N ASP A 9 7.31 -11.99 -2.46
CA ASP A 9 8.32 -10.96 -2.67
C ASP A 9 8.27 -9.88 -1.58
N ARG A 10 9.45 -9.53 -1.05
CA ARG A 10 9.60 -8.60 0.09
C ARG A 10 9.07 -7.19 -0.18
N TYR A 11 9.14 -6.71 -1.42
CA TYR A 11 8.69 -5.38 -1.84
C TYR A 11 7.20 -5.37 -2.19
N TRP A 12 6.72 -6.44 -2.81
CA TRP A 12 5.34 -6.53 -3.25
C TRP A 12 4.36 -6.93 -2.17
N ARG A 13 4.72 -7.89 -1.30
CA ARG A 13 3.77 -8.50 -0.36
C ARG A 13 3.08 -7.51 0.57
N GLY A 14 3.80 -6.49 1.04
CA GLY A 14 3.24 -5.44 1.89
C GLY A 14 2.26 -4.52 1.14
N LEU A 15 2.62 -4.10 -0.07
CA LEU A 15 1.75 -3.29 -0.92
C LEU A 15 0.47 -4.06 -1.30
N ILE A 16 0.62 -5.30 -1.75
CA ILE A 16 -0.50 -6.15 -2.15
C ILE A 16 -1.43 -6.40 -0.97
N TYR A 17 -0.88 -6.69 0.22
CA TYR A 17 -1.68 -6.91 1.41
C TYR A 17 -2.53 -5.68 1.76
N ILE A 18 -1.93 -4.48 1.79
CA ILE A 18 -2.65 -3.23 2.07
C ILE A 18 -3.76 -3.01 1.05
N PHE A 19 -3.44 -3.10 -0.25
CA PHE A 19 -4.42 -2.90 -1.31
C PHE A 19 -5.56 -3.92 -1.23
N THR A 20 -5.27 -5.18 -0.91
CA THR A 20 -6.31 -6.23 -0.84
C THR A 20 -7.22 -6.08 0.38
N LYS A 21 -6.72 -5.56 1.50
CA LYS A 21 -7.47 -5.53 2.78
C LYS A 21 -8.14 -4.19 3.09
N HIS A 22 -7.60 -3.09 2.57
CA HIS A 22 -8.11 -1.75 2.83
C HIS A 22 -9.24 -1.39 1.86
N ALA A 23 -10.41 -1.02 2.40
CA ALA A 23 -11.64 -0.82 1.62
C ALA A 23 -11.49 0.15 0.44
N LYS A 24 -10.79 1.27 0.64
CA LYS A 24 -10.52 2.23 -0.45
C LYS A 24 -9.51 1.70 -1.48
N LEU A 25 -8.41 1.10 -1.02
CA LEU A 25 -7.24 0.80 -1.86
C LEU A 25 -7.47 -0.44 -2.72
N SER A 26 -8.37 -1.33 -2.32
CA SER A 26 -8.75 -2.51 -3.13
C SER A 26 -9.31 -2.13 -4.50
N HIS A 27 -9.93 -0.95 -4.61
CA HIS A 27 -10.43 -0.44 -5.89
C HIS A 27 -9.32 0.02 -6.85
N PHE A 28 -8.08 0.17 -6.37
CA PHE A 28 -6.93 0.63 -7.14
C PHE A 28 -5.93 -0.49 -7.44
N LEU A 29 -6.26 -1.74 -7.12
CA LEU A 29 -5.47 -2.91 -7.53
C LEU A 29 -5.83 -3.34 -8.96
N THR A 30 -5.65 -2.42 -9.90
CA THR A 30 -5.98 -2.59 -11.33
C THR A 30 -4.76 -2.27 -12.19
N PRO A 31 -4.69 -2.78 -13.45
CA PRO A 31 -3.58 -2.49 -14.37
C PRO A 31 -3.34 -0.99 -14.63
N GLU A 32 -4.34 -0.13 -14.39
CA GLU A 32 -4.18 1.32 -14.52
C GLU A 32 -3.18 1.91 -13.49
N PHE A 33 -3.09 1.29 -12.30
CA PHE A 33 -2.31 1.77 -11.16
C PHE A 33 -1.21 0.81 -10.72
N VAL A 34 -1.42 -0.49 -10.89
CA VAL A 34 -0.51 -1.57 -10.49
C VAL A 34 -0.40 -2.56 -11.65
N ASP A 35 0.77 -2.58 -12.28
CA ASP A 35 1.09 -3.46 -13.39
C ASP A 35 1.97 -4.60 -12.89
N PHE A 36 1.38 -5.80 -12.80
CA PHE A 36 2.09 -6.99 -12.36
C PHE A 36 2.92 -7.64 -13.46
N GLU A 37 2.68 -7.33 -14.74
CA GLU A 37 3.47 -7.85 -15.85
C GLU A 37 4.78 -7.07 -15.97
N GLU A 38 4.69 -5.74 -15.89
CA GLU A 38 5.84 -4.83 -15.92
C GLU A 38 6.48 -4.61 -14.55
N LEU A 39 6.00 -5.30 -13.51
CA LEU A 39 6.45 -5.17 -12.13
C LEU A 39 6.55 -3.69 -11.70
N SER A 40 5.52 -2.91 -12.00
CA SER A 40 5.51 -1.47 -11.77
C SER A 40 4.26 -0.98 -11.04
N VAL A 41 4.42 0.11 -10.29
CA VAL A 41 3.33 0.81 -9.60
C VAL A 41 3.36 2.26 -10.05
N HIS A 42 2.24 2.73 -10.60
CA HIS A 42 2.10 4.10 -11.10
C HIS A 42 1.86 5.09 -9.96
N VAL A 43 2.93 5.36 -9.19
CA VAL A 43 2.95 6.23 -8.00
C VAL A 43 2.27 7.58 -8.25
N ASP A 44 2.59 8.25 -9.37
CA ASP A 44 2.08 9.59 -9.65
C ASP A 44 0.58 9.60 -9.94
N LYS A 45 0.06 8.56 -10.60
CA LYS A 45 -1.38 8.39 -10.82
C LYS A 45 -2.10 8.18 -9.48
N LEU A 46 -1.57 7.29 -8.63
CA LEU A 46 -2.11 7.03 -7.29
C LEU A 46 -2.14 8.29 -6.42
N LYS A 47 -1.05 9.07 -6.41
CA LYS A 47 -0.99 10.36 -5.70
C LYS A 47 -1.97 11.39 -6.27
N LYS A 48 -2.19 11.39 -7.59
CA LYS A 48 -3.14 12.31 -8.24
C LYS A 48 -4.58 12.00 -7.83
N VAL A 49 -4.98 10.73 -7.86
CA VAL A 49 -6.34 10.32 -7.48
C VAL A 49 -6.57 10.42 -5.97
N SER A 50 -5.53 10.31 -5.15
CA SER A 50 -5.65 10.41 -3.70
C SER A 50 -5.80 11.83 -3.15
N LYS A 51 -5.67 12.88 -3.97
CA LYS A 51 -5.74 14.28 -3.53
C LYS A 51 -6.99 14.59 -2.69
N GLY A 52 -8.14 14.04 -3.06
CA GLY A 52 -9.42 14.24 -2.37
C GLY A 52 -9.73 13.24 -1.25
N TRP A 53 -8.83 12.30 -0.95
CA TRP A 53 -9.08 11.29 0.08
C TRP A 53 -8.87 11.84 1.49
N SER A 54 -9.42 11.12 2.47
CA SER A 54 -9.17 11.36 3.88
C SER A 54 -7.68 11.20 4.23
N THR A 55 -7.28 11.74 5.38
CA THR A 55 -5.90 11.64 5.83
C THR A 55 -5.47 10.20 6.09
N SER A 56 -6.34 9.39 6.71
CA SER A 56 -6.09 7.96 6.94
C SER A 56 -5.88 7.20 5.63
N GLU A 57 -6.73 7.41 4.63
CA GLU A 57 -6.58 6.78 3.31
C GLU A 57 -5.28 7.18 2.61
N LYS A 58 -4.92 8.47 2.67
CA LYS A 58 -3.65 8.99 2.11
C LYS A 58 -2.45 8.39 2.82
N PHE A 59 -2.52 8.25 4.14
CA PHE A 59 -1.47 7.62 4.94
C PHE A 59 -1.30 6.15 4.54
N MET A 60 -2.38 5.37 4.48
CA MET A 60 -2.32 3.96 4.08
C MET A 60 -1.74 3.77 2.67
N LEU A 61 -2.08 4.66 1.73
CA LEU A 61 -1.45 4.68 0.42
C LEU A 61 0.05 4.98 0.51
N ALA A 62 0.43 6.02 1.27
CA ALA A 62 1.83 6.41 1.42
C ALA A 62 2.67 5.27 2.01
N VAL A 63 2.15 4.55 3.01
CA VAL A 63 2.78 3.36 3.56
C VAL A 63 2.92 2.27 2.49
N ALA A 64 1.86 1.90 1.77
CA ALA A 64 1.94 0.87 0.74
C ALA A 64 3.02 1.19 -0.32
N LEU A 65 3.08 2.44 -0.76
CA LEU A 65 4.09 2.91 -1.70
C LEU A 65 5.51 2.93 -1.10
N HIS A 66 5.64 3.21 0.20
CA HIS A 66 6.90 3.12 0.92
C HIS A 66 7.38 1.66 1.01
N LEU A 67 6.51 0.71 1.37
CA LEU A 67 6.89 -0.70 1.47
C LEU A 67 7.36 -1.26 0.11
N PHE A 68 6.74 -0.79 -0.98
CA PHE A 68 7.10 -1.20 -2.33
C PHE A 68 8.49 -0.70 -2.78
N ASN A 69 8.84 0.56 -2.55
CA ASN A 69 10.07 1.10 -3.16
C ASN A 69 11.04 1.79 -2.20
N GLY A 70 10.67 1.97 -0.92
CA GLY A 70 11.47 2.66 0.09
C GLY A 70 11.73 4.15 -0.17
N ARG A 71 11.29 4.68 -1.31
CA ARG A 71 11.52 6.07 -1.75
C ARG A 71 10.41 7.01 -1.31
N ASN A 72 9.19 6.51 -1.22
CA ASN A 72 8.07 7.31 -0.74
C ASN A 72 8.19 7.49 0.77
N LYS A 73 8.40 8.73 1.23
CA LYS A 73 8.38 9.06 2.66
C LYS A 73 6.95 9.20 3.14
N PHE A 74 6.73 8.86 4.41
CA PHE A 74 5.47 9.07 5.10
C PHE A 74 5.77 9.45 6.55
N ASP A 75 4.84 10.16 7.18
CA ASP A 75 4.98 10.60 8.57
C ASP A 75 4.26 9.60 9.47
N MET A 76 5.00 8.92 10.36
CA MET A 76 4.42 7.93 11.28
C MET A 76 3.44 8.53 12.28
N SER A 77 3.51 9.83 12.59
CA SER A 77 2.57 10.48 13.50
C SER A 77 1.13 10.48 12.96
N GLU A 78 0.97 10.33 11.65
CA GLU A 78 -0.35 10.21 11.00
C GLU A 78 -1.03 8.86 11.30
N ALA A 79 -0.30 7.87 11.85
CA ALA A 79 -0.86 6.60 12.26
C ALA A 79 -1.86 6.74 13.43
N ASP A 80 -1.74 7.79 14.24
CA ASP A 80 -2.66 8.07 15.37
C ASP A 80 -4.11 8.35 14.91
N ARG A 81 -4.31 8.57 13.61
CA ARG A 81 -5.62 8.84 12.99
C ARG A 81 -6.27 7.60 12.39
N LEU A 82 -5.61 6.44 12.48
CA LEU A 82 -6.17 5.18 12.00
C LEU A 82 -7.22 4.65 12.97
N ASP A 83 -8.26 4.02 12.42
CA ASP A 83 -9.14 3.16 13.20
C ASP A 83 -8.44 1.82 13.48
N ASP A 84 -9.06 1.00 14.34
CA ASP A 84 -8.51 -0.30 14.73
C ASP A 84 -8.22 -1.19 13.51
N ARG A 85 -9.13 -1.19 12.53
CA ARG A 85 -8.98 -1.99 11.32
C ARG A 85 -7.78 -1.57 10.47
N ASN A 86 -7.61 -0.28 10.22
CA ASN A 86 -6.47 0.20 9.43
C ASN A 86 -5.16 0.07 10.20
N THR A 87 -5.20 0.16 11.53
CA THR A 87 -4.06 -0.11 12.41
C THR A 87 -3.60 -1.56 12.30
N GLU A 88 -4.52 -2.52 12.33
CA GLU A 88 -4.19 -3.94 12.11
C GLU A 88 -3.56 -4.19 10.73
N ILE A 89 -4.14 -3.58 9.68
CA ILE A 89 -3.62 -3.69 8.32
C ILE A 89 -2.18 -3.15 8.24
N LEU A 90 -1.94 -1.96 8.82
CA LEU A 90 -0.62 -1.33 8.88
C LEU A 90 0.40 -2.24 9.56
N ILE A 91 0.09 -2.72 10.76
CA ILE A 91 1.00 -3.56 11.56
C ILE A 91 1.33 -4.84 10.79
N HIS A 92 0.33 -5.50 10.20
CA HIS A 92 0.57 -6.73 9.46
C HIS A 92 1.42 -6.49 8.21
N ALA A 93 1.17 -5.40 7.46
CA ALA A 93 1.97 -5.03 6.31
C ALA A 93 3.43 -4.71 6.67
N LEU A 94 3.66 -4.04 7.81
CA LEU A 94 5.01 -3.78 8.33
C LEU A 94 5.72 -5.07 8.74
N ARG A 95 5.02 -6.01 9.39
CA ARG A 95 5.56 -7.34 9.69
C ARG A 95 5.93 -8.09 8.42
N LEU A 96 5.06 -8.07 7.42
CA LEU A 96 5.39 -8.61 6.11
C LEU A 96 6.63 -7.93 5.54
N ARG A 97 6.86 -6.63 5.69
CA ARG A 97 8.07 -6.02 5.13
C ARG A 97 9.35 -6.33 5.91
N TYR A 98 9.28 -6.31 7.25
CA TYR A 98 10.45 -6.18 8.11
C TYR A 98 10.65 -7.31 9.12
N ALA A 99 9.64 -8.16 9.37
CA ALA A 99 9.88 -9.35 10.18
C ALA A 99 10.66 -10.37 9.35
N MET A 100 11.81 -10.79 9.89
CA MET A 100 12.62 -11.91 9.38
C MET A 100 11.96 -13.24 9.74
#